data_AF-A0A3E0QU86-F1
#
_entry.id   AF-A0A3E0QU86-F1
#
_cell.length_a   1.000
_cell.length_b   1.000
_cell.length_c   1.000
_cell.angle_alpha   90.00
_cell.angle_beta   90.00
_cell.angle_gamma   90.00
#
_symmetry.space_group_name_H-M   'P 1'
#
loop_
_entity.id
_entity.type
_entity.pdbx_description
1 polymer ?
#
loop_
_entity_poly.entity_id
_entity_poly.type
_entity_poly.pdbx_seq_one_letter_code
_entity_poly.pdbx_strand_id
1 'polypeptide(L)'
;MLEQSGDVESGCLYGEAYEALYDSFGEMELAVLCKIVFREALRGGTADLADNIRECEATEHEWQHHLIEYMERLDDRRIRTVDEWIGRIDYEDISFY
;
A
#
# COMPACT_ATOMS: atom_id res chain seq x y z
N MET A 1 3.28 9.00 42.63
CA MET A 1 1.98 8.40 42.29
C MET A 1 1.86 8.52 40.78
N LEU A 2 1.69 7.40 40.09
CA LEU A 2 2.02 7.20 38.68
C LEU A 2 1.42 8.26 37.73
N GLU A 3 2.28 8.83 36.88
CA GLU A 3 1.91 9.51 35.64
C GLU A 3 1.48 8.46 34.63
N GLN A 4 0.18 8.36 34.35
CA GLN A 4 -0.38 7.63 33.23
C GLN A 4 -1.57 8.44 32.73
N SER A 5 -1.51 8.95 31.50
CA SER A 5 -2.61 9.11 30.54
C SER A 5 -2.20 10.13 29.46
N GLY A 6 -1.70 9.66 28.32
CA GLY A 6 -1.44 10.55 27.18
C GLY A 6 -0.74 9.92 25.97
N ASP A 7 -0.82 8.59 25.76
CA ASP A 7 -0.11 7.93 24.65
C ASP A 7 -0.94 6.79 24.02
N VAL A 8 -2.22 7.06 23.76
CA VAL A 8 -3.07 6.15 22.95
C VAL A 8 -3.71 6.89 21.77
N GLU A 9 -3.94 8.19 21.89
CA GLU A 9 -4.52 8.98 20.80
C GLU A 9 -3.54 9.23 19.64
N SER A 10 -2.23 9.32 19.91
CA SER A 10 -1.23 9.65 18.88
C SER A 10 -1.04 8.55 17.83
N GLY A 11 -1.11 7.27 18.23
CA GLY A 11 -1.04 6.13 17.30
C GLY A 11 -2.35 5.90 16.52
N CYS A 12 -3.49 6.19 17.16
CA CYS A 12 -4.81 6.09 16.52
C CYS A 12 -4.99 7.18 15.44
N LEU A 13 -4.58 8.42 15.73
CA LEU A 13 -4.64 9.54 14.78
C LEU A 13 -3.75 9.33 13.55
N TYR A 14 -2.64 8.60 13.69
CA TYR A 14 -1.69 8.40 12.58
C TYR A 14 -2.15 7.29 11.62
N GLY A 15 -2.70 6.19 12.15
CA GLY A 15 -3.28 5.12 11.33
C GLY A 15 -4.47 5.62 10.49
N GLU A 16 -5.36 6.41 11.09
CA GLU A 16 -6.48 7.04 10.40
C GLU A 16 -6.01 8.06 9.34
N ALA A 17 -4.87 8.72 9.57
CA ALA A 17 -4.29 9.65 8.60
C ALA A 17 -3.79 8.93 7.34
N TYR A 18 -3.20 7.74 7.47
CA TYR A 18 -2.81 6.94 6.30
C TYR A 18 -4.03 6.42 5.55
N GLU A 19 -5.06 5.94 6.25
CA GLU A 19 -6.30 5.47 5.62
C GLU A 19 -6.97 6.59 4.81
N ALA A 20 -7.11 7.79 5.39
CA ALA A 20 -7.67 8.95 4.69
C ALA A 20 -6.82 9.41 3.48
N LEU A 21 -5.50 9.27 3.58
CA LEU A 21 -4.58 9.55 2.49
C LEU A 21 -4.76 8.56 1.34
N TYR A 22 -4.82 7.26 1.63
CA TYR A 22 -4.99 6.21 0.61
C TYR A 22 -6.39 6.21 -0.01
N ASP A 23 -7.42 6.60 0.73
CA ASP A 23 -8.76 6.83 0.20
C ASP A 23 -8.79 8.00 -0.81
N SER A 24 -7.96 9.02 -0.58
CA SER A 24 -7.83 10.16 -1.48
C SER A 24 -7.11 9.84 -2.80
N PHE A 25 -6.45 8.67 -2.90
CA PHE A 25 -5.70 8.27 -4.10
C PHE A 25 -6.56 7.51 -5.13
N GLY A 26 -6.29 7.79 -6.41
CA GLY A 26 -6.82 7.02 -7.53
C GLY A 26 -6.16 5.65 -7.68
N GLU A 27 -6.72 4.79 -8.56
CA GLU A 27 -6.16 3.45 -8.77
C GLU A 27 -4.73 3.48 -9.35
N MET A 28 -4.37 4.53 -10.09
CA MET A 28 -3.02 4.70 -10.65
C MET A 28 -1.99 5.02 -9.56
N GLU A 29 -2.30 5.96 -8.66
CA GLU A 29 -1.41 6.31 -7.55
C GLU A 29 -1.21 5.11 -6.60
N LEU A 30 -2.28 4.39 -6.28
CA LEU A 30 -2.19 3.14 -5.53
C LEU A 30 -1.31 2.10 -6.25
N ALA A 31 -1.45 1.98 -7.58
CA ALA A 31 -0.62 1.09 -8.38
C ALA A 31 0.86 1.45 -8.30
N VAL A 32 1.22 2.74 -8.34
CA VAL A 32 2.61 3.19 -8.17
C VAL A 32 3.15 2.79 -6.79
N LEU A 33 2.38 3.01 -5.72
CA LEU A 33 2.78 2.63 -4.36
C LEU A 33 2.96 1.12 -4.22
N CYS A 34 2.02 0.32 -4.72
CA CYS A 34 2.14 -1.14 -4.76
C CYS A 34 3.37 -1.57 -5.56
N LYS A 35 3.71 -0.90 -6.66
CA LYS A 35 4.91 -1.20 -7.44
C LYS A 35 6.21 -0.93 -6.69
N ILE A 36 6.21 0.07 -5.81
CA ILE A 36 7.35 0.36 -4.92
C ILE A 36 7.48 -0.73 -3.85
N VAL A 37 6.37 -1.12 -3.21
CA VAL A 37 6.36 -2.13 -2.14
C VAL A 37 6.68 -3.53 -2.67
N PHE A 38 6.04 -3.94 -3.78
CA PHE A 38 6.17 -5.27 -4.35
C PHE A 38 7.17 -5.33 -5.50
N ARG A 39 8.12 -4.39 -5.57
CA ARG A 39 9.07 -4.27 -6.69
C ARG A 39 9.80 -5.57 -7.00
N GLU A 40 10.26 -6.27 -5.96
CA GLU A 40 10.98 -7.53 -6.11
C GLU A 40 10.07 -8.69 -6.51
N ALA A 41 8.88 -8.77 -5.91
CA ALA A 41 7.91 -9.82 -6.19
C ALA A 41 7.34 -9.72 -7.62
N LEU A 42 7.09 -8.50 -8.10
CA LEU A 42 6.59 -8.22 -9.45
C LEU A 42 7.65 -8.45 -10.56
N ARG A 43 8.95 -8.51 -10.21
CA ARG A 43 10.04 -8.71 -11.18
C ARG A 43 10.00 -10.08 -11.86
N GLY A 44 9.28 -11.04 -11.28
CA GLY A 44 9.08 -12.38 -11.84
C GLY A 44 8.08 -12.47 -13.00
N GLY A 45 7.35 -11.38 -13.29
CA GLY A 45 6.59 -11.21 -14.54
C GLY A 45 5.13 -11.64 -14.52
N THR A 46 4.61 -12.28 -13.46
CA THR A 46 3.21 -12.75 -13.42
C THR A 46 2.61 -12.83 -12.02
N ALA A 47 3.18 -12.15 -11.01
CA ALA A 47 2.63 -12.20 -9.67
C ALA A 47 1.37 -11.32 -9.59
N ASP A 48 0.23 -11.93 -9.30
CA ASP A 48 -1.05 -11.24 -9.11
C ASP A 48 -0.97 -10.35 -7.86
N LEU A 49 -1.38 -9.08 -7.95
CA LEU A 49 -1.31 -8.15 -6.83
C LEU A 49 -2.00 -8.70 -5.57
N ALA A 50 -3.14 -9.39 -5.71
CA ALA A 50 -3.86 -9.91 -4.56
C ALA A 50 -3.10 -11.04 -3.84
N ASP A 51 -2.32 -11.82 -4.58
CA ASP A 51 -1.47 -12.87 -4.03
C ASP A 51 -0.30 -12.24 -3.25
N ASN A 52 0.37 -11.26 -3.87
CA ASN A 52 1.46 -10.52 -3.22
C ASN A 52 1.03 -9.83 -1.91
N ILE A 53 -0.17 -9.25 -1.89
CA ILE A 53 -0.74 -8.62 -0.68
C ILE A 53 -0.92 -9.68 0.43
N ARG A 54 -1.49 -10.85 0.11
CA ARG A 54 -1.74 -11.92 1.07
C ARG A 54 -0.48 -12.60 1.59
N GLU A 55 0.54 -12.71 0.73
CA GLU A 55 1.84 -13.30 1.10
C GLU A 55 2.78 -12.29 1.78
N CYS A 56 2.39 -11.01 1.89
CA CYS A 56 3.22 -9.98 2.52
C CYS A 56 3.15 -10.06 4.05
N GLU A 57 4.06 -10.81 4.65
CA GLU A 57 4.09 -11.00 6.11
C GLU A 57 4.85 -9.90 6.87
N ALA A 58 5.75 -9.18 6.20
CA ALA A 58 6.59 -8.17 6.84
C ALA A 58 6.98 -7.04 5.88
N THR A 59 6.76 -5.80 6.32
CA THR A 59 7.15 -4.59 5.62
C THR A 59 8.20 -3.82 6.41
N GLU A 60 9.15 -3.19 5.72
CA GLU A 60 10.25 -2.45 6.37
C GLU A 60 9.78 -1.14 7.02
N HIS A 61 8.70 -0.55 6.51
CA HIS A 61 8.20 0.75 6.96
C HIS A 61 6.71 0.71 7.34
N GLU A 62 6.33 1.52 8.33
CA GLU A 62 4.94 1.63 8.83
C GLU A 62 3.94 1.99 7.73
N TRP A 63 4.28 2.94 6.84
CA TRP A 63 3.39 3.34 5.75
C TRP A 63 3.09 2.18 4.78
N GLN A 64 4.04 1.25 4.58
CA GLN A 64 3.85 0.08 3.72
C GLN A 64 2.88 -0.90 4.36
N HIS A 65 2.97 -1.10 5.68
CA HIS A 65 2.03 -1.92 6.43
C HIS A 65 0.61 -1.39 6.26
N HIS A 66 0.41 -0.10 6.49
CA HIS A 66 -0.91 0.52 6.34
C HIS A 66 -1.42 0.52 4.89
N LEU A 67 -0.54 0.60 3.90
CA LEU A 67 -0.93 0.44 2.50
C LEU A 67 -1.46 -0.97 2.24
N ILE A 68 -0.77 -2.00 2.73
CA ILE A 68 -1.18 -3.40 2.57
C ILE A 68 -2.50 -3.67 3.26
N GLU A 69 -2.66 -3.23 4.52
CA GLU A 69 -3.93 -3.33 5.24
C GLU A 69 -5.08 -2.62 4.50
N TYR A 70 -4.81 -1.44 3.93
CA TYR A 70 -5.79 -0.70 3.15
C TYR A 70 -6.17 -1.47 1.88
N MET A 71 -5.19 -1.99 1.15
CA MET A 71 -5.42 -2.77 -0.06
C MET A 71 -6.20 -4.07 0.24
N GLU A 72 -5.92 -4.77 1.34
CA GLU A 72 -6.69 -5.96 1.75
C GLU A 72 -8.18 -5.68 1.96
N ARG A 73 -8.55 -4.43 2.30
CA ARG A 73 -9.93 -3.99 2.53
C ARG A 73 -10.64 -3.54 1.25
N LEU A 74 -9.92 -3.32 0.16
CA LEU A 74 -10.52 -2.90 -1.11
C LEU A 74 -11.29 -4.05 -1.77
N ASP A 75 -12.41 -3.72 -2.41
CA ASP A 75 -13.15 -4.70 -3.21
C ASP A 75 -12.29 -5.28 -4.35
N ASP A 76 -12.53 -6.55 -4.69
CA ASP A 76 -11.81 -7.26 -5.77
C ASP A 76 -11.77 -6.48 -7.10
N ARG A 77 -12.83 -5.71 -7.39
CA ARG A 77 -12.88 -4.87 -8.58
C ARG A 77 -11.81 -3.78 -8.55
N ARG A 78 -11.63 -3.08 -7.42
CA ARG A 78 -10.63 -2.02 -7.30
C ARG A 78 -9.23 -2.63 -7.34
N ILE A 79 -9.01 -3.75 -6.63
CA ILE A 79 -7.74 -4.48 -6.67
C ILE A 79 -7.35 -4.87 -8.10
N ARG A 80 -8.29 -5.41 -8.88
CA ARG A 80 -8.04 -5.75 -10.27
C ARG A 80 -7.67 -4.53 -11.13
N THR A 81 -8.36 -3.40 -10.96
CA THR A 81 -8.01 -2.17 -11.69
C THR A 81 -6.60 -1.70 -11.34
N VAL A 82 -6.21 -1.78 -10.06
CA VAL A 82 -4.86 -1.42 -9.60
C VAL A 82 -3.82 -2.37 -10.21
N ASP A 83 -4.08 -3.68 -10.22
CA ASP A 83 -3.21 -4.68 -10.86
C ASP A 83 -3.02 -4.42 -12.37
N GLU A 84 -4.10 -4.08 -13.08
CA GLU A 84 -4.03 -3.67 -14.48
C GLU A 84 -3.16 -2.41 -14.67
N TRP A 85 -3.24 -1.44 -13.76
CA TRP A 85 -2.38 -0.26 -13.79
C TRP A 85 -0.92 -0.62 -13.53
N ILE A 86 -0.63 -1.51 -12.58
CA ILE A 86 0.74 -1.98 -12.28
C ILE A 86 1.41 -2.55 -13.53
N GLY A 87 0.68 -3.36 -14.30
CA GLY A 87 1.16 -3.95 -15.55
C GLY A 87 1.34 -2.94 -16.69
N ARG A 88 0.66 -1.79 -16.62
CA ARG A 88 0.75 -0.71 -17.64
C ARG A 88 1.78 0.36 -17.32
N ILE A 89 2.03 0.61 -16.04
CA ILE A 89 3.12 1.47 -15.60
C ILE A 89 4.41 0.76 -16.00
N ASP A 90 5.26 1.34 -16.82
CA ASP A 90 6.61 0.82 -17.06
C ASP A 90 7.59 1.57 -16.14
N TYR A 91 8.43 0.83 -15.39
CA TYR A 91 9.34 1.48 -14.43
C TYR A 91 10.44 2.29 -15.15
N GLU A 92 10.70 2.00 -16.43
CA GLU A 92 11.61 2.79 -17.27
C GLU A 92 11.04 4.17 -17.65
N ASP A 93 9.72 4.39 -17.51
CA ASP A 93 9.07 5.68 -17.81
C ASP A 93 9.02 6.61 -16.59
N ILE A 94 9.17 6.08 -15.37
CA ILE A 94 9.13 6.85 -14.11
C ILE A 94 10.51 7.48 -13.84
N SER A 95 10.95 8.37 -14.72
CA SER A 95 12.11 9.22 -14.47
C SER A 95 11.70 10.38 -13.57
N PHE A 96 12.01 10.32 -12.27
CA PHE A 96 11.97 11.48 -11.40
C PHE A 96 13.13 12.41 -11.82
N TYR A 97 12.81 13.46 -12.60
CA TYR A 97 13.74 14.53 -12.98
C TYR A 97 13.66 15.70 -11.99
#